data_AF-A0A7C7MZQ1-F1
#
_entry.id   AF-A0A7C7MZQ1-F1
#
_cell.length_a   1.000
_cell.length_b   1.000
_cell.length_c   1.000
_cell.angle_alpha   90.00
_cell.angle_beta   90.00
_cell.angle_gamma   90.00
#
_symmetry.space_group_name_H-M   'P 1'
#
loop_
_entity.id
_entity.type
_entity.pdbx_description
1 polymer ?
#
loop_
_entity_poly.entity_id
_entity_poly.type
_entity_poly.pdbx_seq_one_letter_code
_entity_poly.pdbx_strand_id
1 'polypeptide(L)'
;ACGGIFMLRREVYDVVGGFDEELFLYHEDHDLSWRIRLAGWKLTVTPKATMYHHYHFNKGVQKFYSSEKNRLYLLLKNMEIKTLALISPALILVEFAQWFHAITNGWFLLKIKSYFEILNLLPRILAKRGKLKSLRKMPDSKITHIYQGTLAVSGMNNPLLKHVLSPILNIYWKVIRNLI
;
A
#
# COMPACT_ATOMS: atom_id res chain seq x y z
N ALA A 1 -1.64 8.47 5.87
CA ALA A 1 -1.72 9.95 5.82
C ALA A 1 -1.46 10.39 4.39
N CYS A 2 -1.69 11.65 4.03
CA CYS A 2 -0.99 12.23 2.88
C CYS A 2 0.37 12.72 3.40
N GLY A 3 1.47 12.20 2.85
CA GLY A 3 2.83 12.48 3.33
C GLY A 3 3.28 13.93 3.25
N GLY A 4 2.53 14.80 2.57
CA GLY A 4 2.91 16.21 2.43
C GLY A 4 2.67 17.05 3.69
N ILE A 5 1.71 16.67 4.55
CA ILE A 5 1.30 17.49 5.70
C ILE A 5 0.87 16.58 6.85
N PHE A 6 1.72 16.44 7.86
CA PHE A 6 1.43 15.70 9.08
C PHE A 6 2.29 16.20 10.24
N MET A 7 1.91 15.82 11.46
CA MET A 7 2.71 16.00 12.66
C MET A 7 2.72 14.69 13.44
N LEU A 8 3.86 14.35 14.04
CA LEU A 8 3.98 13.24 14.97
C LEU A 8 4.93 13.59 16.11
N ARG A 9 4.79 12.88 17.23
CA ARG A 9 5.76 12.97 18.33
C ARG A 9 7.10 12.40 17.86
N ARG A 10 8.20 13.03 18.27
CA ARG A 10 9.56 12.55 17.96
C ARG A 10 9.76 11.08 18.38
N GLU A 11 9.27 10.71 19.56
CA GLU A 11 9.34 9.33 20.07
C GLU A 11 8.73 8.32 19.09
N VAL A 12 7.64 8.67 18.39
CA VAL A 12 6.99 7.77 17.44
C VAL A 12 7.89 7.59 16.22
N TYR A 13 8.52 8.67 15.73
CA TYR A 13 9.46 8.62 14.61
C TYR A 13 10.66 7.72 14.92
N ASP A 14 11.25 7.91 16.11
CA ASP A 14 12.43 7.18 16.55
C ASP A 14 12.11 5.69 16.76
N VAL A 15 10.97 5.37 17.40
CA VAL A 15 10.54 3.99 17.67
C VAL A 15 10.27 3.21 16.38
N VAL A 16 9.67 3.83 15.36
CA VAL A 16 9.37 3.14 14.10
C VAL A 16 10.53 3.14 13.12
N GLY A 17 11.62 3.86 13.42
CA GLY A 17 12.81 3.95 12.57
C GLY A 17 12.67 4.90 11.38
N GLY A 18 11.86 5.94 11.49
CA GLY A 18 11.74 6.99 10.46
C GLY A 18 11.23 6.52 9.10
N PHE A 19 11.60 7.22 8.03
CA PHE A 19 11.30 6.82 6.64
C PHE A 19 12.20 5.68 6.17
N ASP A 20 11.65 4.82 5.30
CA ASP A 20 12.43 3.76 4.68
C ASP A 20 13.15 4.28 3.43
N GLU A 21 14.48 4.32 3.46
CA GLU A 21 15.33 4.84 2.38
C GLU A 21 15.20 4.06 1.05
N GLU A 22 14.66 2.84 1.06
CA GLU A 22 14.38 2.09 -0.17
C GLU A 22 13.14 2.65 -0.92
N LEU A 23 12.35 3.50 -0.26
CA LEU A 23 11.16 4.16 -0.79
C LEU A 23 11.48 5.62 -1.13
N PHE A 24 12.11 5.85 -2.28
CA PHE A 24 12.44 7.22 -2.73
C PHE A 24 11.20 8.08 -3.00
N LEU A 25 10.24 7.57 -3.77
CA LEU A 25 9.03 8.30 -4.14
C LEU A 25 7.83 7.35 -4.24
N TYR A 26 6.70 7.79 -3.69
CA TYR A 26 5.43 7.08 -3.51
C TYR A 26 5.48 5.97 -2.46
N HIS A 27 4.43 5.94 -1.63
CA HIS A 27 4.23 4.98 -0.54
C HIS A 27 5.20 5.09 0.63
N GLU A 28 6.12 6.06 0.64
CA GLU A 28 6.98 6.34 1.79
C GLU A 28 6.15 6.73 3.03
N ASP A 29 5.11 7.53 2.81
CA ASP A 29 4.15 7.98 3.82
C ASP A 29 3.18 6.88 4.24
N HIS A 30 2.78 6.04 3.28
CA HIS A 30 1.95 4.87 3.51
C HIS A 30 2.70 3.85 4.37
N ASP A 31 3.96 3.58 4.07
CA ASP A 31 4.81 2.70 4.84
C ASP A 31 5.01 3.20 6.29
N LEU A 32 5.36 4.48 6.44
CA LEU A 32 5.49 5.11 7.75
C LEU A 32 4.17 5.01 8.54
N SER A 33 3.05 5.37 7.90
CA SER A 33 1.71 5.26 8.49
C SER A 33 1.40 3.83 8.94
N TRP A 34 1.78 2.85 8.13
CA TRP A 34 1.54 1.44 8.41
C TRP A 34 2.34 0.98 9.63
N ARG A 35 3.65 1.27 9.67
CA ARG A 35 4.52 0.92 10.80
C ARG A 35 4.10 1.59 12.09
N ILE A 36 3.67 2.86 12.05
CA ILE A 36 3.11 3.56 13.21
C ILE A 36 1.91 2.82 13.79
N ARG A 37 0.99 2.37 12.93
CA ARG A 37 -0.17 1.57 13.37
C ARG A 37 0.23 0.20 13.90
N LEU A 38 1.19 -0.47 13.25
CA LEU A 38 1.72 -1.76 13.73
C LEU A 38 2.34 -1.64 15.12
N ALA A 39 3.02 -0.53 15.40
CA ALA A 39 3.58 -0.21 16.71
C ALA A 39 2.52 0.16 17.77
N GLY A 40 1.21 0.15 17.43
CA GLY A 40 0.10 0.40 18.35
C GLY A 40 -0.34 1.85 18.45
N TRP A 41 0.25 2.75 17.68
CA TRP A 41 -0.13 4.16 17.68
C TRP A 41 -1.32 4.43 16.76
N LYS A 42 -2.07 5.49 17.08
CA LYS A 42 -3.23 5.93 16.29
C LYS A 42 -2.82 7.03 15.32
N LEU A 43 -3.38 6.97 14.12
CA LEU A 43 -3.33 8.09 13.17
C LEU A 43 -4.72 8.73 13.10
N THR A 44 -4.79 10.03 13.34
CA THR A 44 -6.01 10.82 13.31
C THR A 44 -5.92 11.91 12.25
N VAL A 45 -7.07 12.41 11.81
CA VAL A 45 -7.18 13.60 10.96
C VAL A 45 -7.77 14.70 11.84
N THR A 46 -7.25 15.93 11.70
CA THR A 46 -7.78 17.12 12.38
C THR A 46 -8.48 17.99 11.34
N PRO A 47 -9.81 17.85 11.13
CA PRO A 47 -10.51 18.53 10.02
C PRO A 47 -10.44 20.06 10.10
N LYS A 48 -10.24 20.61 11.31
CA LYS A 48 -10.09 22.05 11.54
C LYS A 48 -8.73 22.62 11.10
N ALA A 49 -7.73 21.76 10.86
CA ALA A 49 -6.41 22.19 10.40
C ALA A 49 -6.39 22.10 8.86
N THR A 50 -6.63 23.24 8.20
CA THR A 50 -6.68 23.33 6.73
C THR A 50 -5.36 23.87 6.19
N MET A 51 -4.85 23.24 5.14
CA MET A 51 -3.65 23.66 4.41
C MET A 51 -3.88 23.48 2.91
N TYR A 52 -3.29 24.35 2.10
CA TYR A 52 -3.42 24.31 0.64
C TYR A 52 -2.17 23.71 0.02
N HIS A 53 -2.36 22.69 -0.83
CA HIS A 53 -1.28 22.05 -1.58
C HIS A 53 -1.48 22.32 -3.07
N HIS A 54 -0.51 22.99 -3.69
CA HIS A 54 -0.54 23.24 -5.12
C HIS A 54 -0.27 21.92 -5.87
N TYR A 55 -1.29 21.38 -6.52
CA TYR A 55 -1.24 20.07 -7.14
C TYR A 55 -1.19 20.16 -8.67
N HIS A 56 -0.14 19.61 -9.26
CA HIS A 56 -0.02 19.43 -10.70
C HIS A 56 0.11 17.94 -11.04
N PHE A 57 -0.82 17.43 -11.84
CA PHE A 57 -0.84 16.01 -12.21
C PHE A 57 -0.14 15.78 -13.54
N ASN A 58 1.20 15.75 -13.52
CA ASN A 58 1.94 15.22 -14.65
C ASN A 58 3.20 14.51 -14.16
N LYS A 59 3.12 13.18 -13.97
CA LYS A 59 4.20 12.38 -13.41
C LYS A 59 4.70 11.26 -14.34
N GLY A 60 4.15 11.20 -15.56
CA GLY A 60 4.52 10.24 -16.61
C GLY A 60 4.41 8.77 -16.20
N VAL A 61 4.98 7.90 -17.04
CA VAL A 61 4.99 6.44 -16.81
C VAL A 61 5.81 6.03 -15.59
N GLN A 62 6.79 6.84 -15.18
CA GLN A 62 7.65 6.54 -14.02
C GLN A 62 6.89 6.49 -12.70
N LYS A 63 5.80 7.26 -12.57
CA LYS A 63 4.90 7.14 -11.42
C LYS A 63 4.39 5.71 -11.26
N PHE A 64 3.92 5.10 -12.34
CA PHE A 64 3.34 3.75 -12.28
C PHE A 64 4.41 2.72 -11.91
N TYR A 65 5.61 2.85 -12.48
CA TYR A 65 6.75 2.03 -12.11
C TYR A 65 7.05 2.08 -10.60
N SER A 66 7.32 3.27 -10.06
CA SER A 66 7.66 3.44 -8.64
C SER A 66 6.52 3.00 -7.73
N SER A 67 5.27 3.33 -8.07
CA SER A 67 4.10 2.94 -7.29
C SER A 67 3.89 1.42 -7.27
N GLU A 68 4.05 0.74 -8.40
CA GLU A 68 3.85 -0.71 -8.48
C GLU A 68 4.96 -1.50 -7.78
N LYS A 69 6.22 -1.07 -7.94
CA LYS A 69 7.33 -1.60 -7.16
C LYS A 69 7.05 -1.44 -5.66
N ASN A 70 6.77 -0.21 -5.23
CA ASN A 70 6.63 0.09 -3.81
C ASN A 70 5.38 -0.58 -3.21
N ARG A 71 4.29 -0.75 -3.96
CA ARG A 71 3.13 -1.53 -3.51
C ARG A 71 3.52 -2.95 -3.10
N LEU A 72 4.27 -3.66 -3.94
CA LEU A 72 4.75 -5.01 -3.64
C LEU A 72 5.73 -5.01 -2.46
N TYR A 73 6.64 -4.05 -2.42
CA TYR A 73 7.58 -3.86 -1.32
C TYR A 73 6.84 -3.74 0.03
N LEU A 74 5.84 -2.85 0.12
CA LEU A 74 5.06 -2.62 1.33
C LEU A 74 4.32 -3.88 1.79
N LEU A 75 3.67 -4.59 0.86
CA LEU A 75 2.94 -5.82 1.18
C LEU A 75 3.90 -6.88 1.75
N LEU A 76 5.02 -7.14 1.07
CA LEU A 76 6.02 -8.12 1.48
C LEU A 76 6.74 -7.74 2.78
N LYS A 77 6.95 -6.44 3.03
CA LYS A 77 7.60 -5.98 4.26
C LYS A 77 6.65 -5.98 5.46
N ASN A 78 5.43 -5.48 5.29
CA ASN A 78 4.58 -5.09 6.41
C ASN A 78 3.50 -6.10 6.79
N MET A 79 2.93 -6.88 5.85
CA MET A 79 1.82 -7.80 6.15
C MET A 79 2.29 -9.18 6.63
N GLU A 80 1.57 -9.83 7.52
CA GLU A 80 1.81 -11.22 7.94
C GLU A 80 1.59 -12.20 6.78
N ILE A 81 2.30 -13.35 6.80
CA ILE A 81 2.25 -14.33 5.70
C ILE A 81 0.82 -14.88 5.54
N LYS A 82 0.13 -15.14 6.66
CA LYS A 82 -1.27 -15.57 6.67
C LYS A 82 -2.16 -14.57 5.94
N THR A 83 -2.04 -13.29 6.25
CA THR A 83 -2.79 -12.21 5.59
C THR A 83 -2.46 -12.15 4.11
N LEU A 84 -1.18 -12.19 3.74
CA LEU A 84 -0.72 -12.19 2.35
C LEU A 84 -1.32 -13.36 1.56
N ALA A 85 -1.32 -14.56 2.14
CA ALA A 85 -1.93 -15.74 1.53
C ALA A 85 -3.45 -15.55 1.33
N LEU A 86 -4.15 -15.06 2.36
CA LEU A 86 -5.59 -14.82 2.29
C LEU A 86 -5.98 -13.80 1.22
N ILE A 87 -5.21 -12.72 1.04
CA ILE A 87 -5.47 -11.68 0.04
C ILE A 87 -4.90 -11.99 -1.36
N SER A 88 -4.04 -13.01 -1.48
CA SER A 88 -3.33 -13.31 -2.72
C SER A 88 -4.22 -13.53 -3.94
N PRO A 89 -5.42 -14.16 -3.86
CA PRO A 89 -6.32 -14.25 -5.02
C PRO A 89 -6.71 -12.89 -5.59
N ALA A 90 -7.06 -11.93 -4.73
CA ALA A 90 -7.37 -10.57 -5.18
C ALA A 90 -6.12 -9.83 -5.69
N LEU A 91 -4.95 -10.05 -5.08
CA LEU A 91 -3.71 -9.47 -5.58
C LEU A 91 -3.37 -9.98 -6.99
N ILE A 92 -3.57 -11.27 -7.27
CA ILE A 92 -3.34 -11.86 -8.60
C ILE A 92 -4.26 -11.20 -9.64
N LEU A 93 -5.54 -11.02 -9.31
CA LEU A 93 -6.48 -10.30 -10.19
C LEU A 93 -6.03 -8.85 -10.45
N VAL A 94 -5.51 -8.17 -9.42
CA VAL A 94 -4.92 -6.85 -9.58
C VAL A 94 -3.68 -6.90 -10.48
N GLU A 95 -2.79 -7.89 -10.34
CA GLU A 95 -1.62 -8.02 -11.23
C GLU A 95 -2.03 -8.17 -12.70
N PHE A 96 -3.03 -9.01 -13.00
CA PHE A 96 -3.53 -9.15 -14.38
C PHE A 96 -4.09 -7.82 -14.92
N ALA A 97 -4.87 -7.10 -14.11
CA ALA A 97 -5.38 -5.79 -14.50
C ALA A 97 -4.23 -4.78 -14.74
N GLN A 98 -3.18 -4.82 -13.91
CA GLN A 98 -2.01 -3.96 -14.07
C GLN A 98 -1.18 -4.34 -15.30
N TRP A 99 -1.06 -5.62 -15.66
CA TRP A 99 -0.42 -6.03 -16.92
C TRP A 99 -1.18 -5.53 -18.13
N PHE A 100 -2.51 -5.72 -18.15
CA PHE A 100 -3.35 -5.22 -19.22
C PHE A 100 -3.20 -3.70 -19.37
N HIS A 101 -3.25 -2.96 -18.25
CA HIS A 101 -3.02 -1.53 -18.24
C HIS A 101 -1.62 -1.16 -18.74
N ALA A 102 -0.57 -1.88 -18.31
CA ALA A 102 0.81 -1.60 -18.71
C ALA A 102 1.08 -1.86 -20.20
N ILE A 103 0.47 -2.90 -20.78
CA ILE A 103 0.55 -3.21 -22.21
C ILE A 103 -0.15 -2.11 -23.01
N THR A 104 -1.40 -1.80 -22.66
CA THR A 104 -2.21 -0.79 -23.39
C THR A 104 -1.66 0.63 -23.30
N ASN A 105 -0.83 0.93 -22.29
CA ASN A 105 -0.24 2.26 -22.07
C ASN A 105 1.29 2.28 -22.31
N GLY A 106 1.86 1.24 -22.92
CA GLY A 106 3.25 1.24 -23.41
C GLY A 106 4.35 1.22 -22.34
N TRP A 107 4.06 0.79 -21.11
CA TRP A 107 5.05 0.74 -20.02
C TRP A 107 5.27 -0.68 -19.45
N PHE A 108 4.86 -1.72 -20.17
CA PHE A 108 4.99 -3.12 -19.74
C PHE A 108 6.42 -3.53 -19.37
N LEU A 109 7.45 -3.06 -20.10
CA LEU A 109 8.85 -3.35 -19.76
C LEU A 109 9.25 -2.78 -18.40
N LEU A 110 8.73 -1.60 -18.03
CA LEU A 110 8.93 -1.04 -16.70
C LEU A 110 8.20 -1.88 -15.64
N LYS A 111 7.01 -2.40 -15.93
CA LYS A 111 6.30 -3.32 -15.04
C LYS A 111 7.13 -4.59 -14.79
N ILE A 112 7.73 -5.19 -15.82
CA ILE A 112 8.63 -6.34 -15.66
C ILE A 112 9.88 -5.98 -14.85
N LYS A 113 10.52 -4.84 -15.15
CA LYS A 113 11.65 -4.32 -14.37
C LYS A 113 11.33 -4.19 -12.88
N SER A 114 10.10 -3.77 -12.53
CA SER A 114 9.68 -3.62 -11.14
C SER A 114 9.72 -4.94 -10.36
N TYR A 115 9.42 -6.07 -11.01
CA TYR A 115 9.51 -7.39 -10.38
C TYR A 115 10.96 -7.80 -10.13
N PHE A 116 11.84 -7.62 -11.11
CA PHE A 116 13.27 -7.89 -10.94
C PHE A 116 13.88 -7.06 -9.80
N GLU A 117 13.51 -5.79 -9.69
CA GLU A 117 13.98 -4.94 -8.58
C GLU A 117 13.47 -5.45 -7.23
N ILE A 118 12.21 -5.89 -7.13
CA ILE A 118 11.69 -6.50 -5.91
C ILE A 118 12.41 -7.80 -5.55
N LEU A 119 12.72 -8.65 -6.53
CA LEU A 119 13.51 -9.87 -6.30
C LEU A 119 14.90 -9.53 -5.77
N ASN A 120 15.56 -8.51 -6.33
CA ASN A 120 16.87 -8.05 -5.86
C ASN A 120 16.81 -7.46 -4.44
N LEU A 121 15.69 -6.80 -4.08
CA LEU A 121 15.47 -6.23 -2.75
C LEU A 121 14.97 -7.26 -1.73
N LEU A 122 14.57 -8.46 -2.15
CA LEU A 122 13.93 -9.45 -1.31
C LEU A 122 14.72 -9.78 -0.02
N PRO A 123 16.06 -9.98 -0.04
CA PRO A 123 16.81 -10.22 1.19
C PRO A 123 16.69 -9.06 2.19
N ARG A 124 16.72 -7.82 1.70
CA ARG A 124 16.58 -6.61 2.55
C ARG A 124 15.15 -6.48 3.08
N ILE A 125 14.16 -6.78 2.25
CA ILE A 125 12.75 -6.80 2.64
C ILE A 125 12.56 -7.80 3.80
N LEU A 126 13.09 -9.01 3.67
CA LEU A 126 12.98 -10.05 4.69
C LEU A 126 13.73 -9.67 5.99
N ALA A 127 14.90 -9.06 5.89
CA ALA A 127 15.63 -8.54 7.06
C ALA A 127 14.82 -7.46 7.80
N LYS A 128 14.24 -6.50 7.06
CA LYS A 128 13.38 -5.45 7.62
C LYS A 128 12.09 -6.00 8.21
N ARG A 129 11.48 -6.99 7.55
CA ARG A 129 10.32 -7.73 8.06
C ARG A 129 10.63 -8.42 9.39
N GLY A 130 11.82 -9.01 9.52
CA GLY A 130 12.31 -9.59 10.79
C GLY A 130 12.35 -8.56 11.92
N LYS A 131 12.93 -7.38 11.66
CA LYS A 131 12.94 -6.26 12.62
C LYS A 131 11.54 -5.75 12.94
N LEU A 132 10.65 -5.70 11.95
CA LEU A 132 9.27 -5.25 12.15
C LEU A 132 8.48 -6.17 13.09
N LYS A 133 8.84 -7.46 13.16
CA LYS A 133 8.17 -8.43 14.03
C LYS A 133 8.29 -8.06 15.52
N SER A 134 9.42 -7.50 15.96
CA SER A 134 9.59 -7.05 17.35
C SER A 134 8.87 -5.73 17.64
N LEU A 135 8.72 -4.86 16.63
CA LEU A 135 7.97 -3.61 16.74
C LEU A 135 6.45 -3.83 16.77
N ARG A 136 5.97 -4.90 16.14
CA ARG A 136 4.54 -5.19 15.95
C ARG A 136 3.84 -5.46 17.28
N LYS A 137 2.95 -4.55 17.66
CA LYS A 137 1.99 -4.70 18.77
C LYS A 137 0.57 -4.98 18.29
N MET A 138 0.24 -4.62 17.06
CA MET A 138 -1.10 -4.81 16.47
C MET A 138 -1.11 -5.95 15.44
N PRO A 139 -2.13 -6.84 15.47
CA PRO A 139 -2.31 -7.84 14.43
C PRO A 139 -2.79 -7.19 13.13
N ASP A 140 -2.60 -7.89 12.02
CA ASP A 140 -3.07 -7.41 10.72
C ASP A 140 -4.57 -7.14 10.70
N SER A 141 -5.38 -7.89 11.45
CA SER A 141 -6.83 -7.67 11.53
C SER A 141 -7.18 -6.22 11.86
N LYS A 142 -6.52 -5.61 12.85
CA LYS A 142 -6.75 -4.21 13.24
C LYS A 142 -6.36 -3.22 12.15
N ILE A 143 -5.38 -3.55 11.32
CA ILE A 143 -4.98 -2.73 10.16
C ILE A 143 -5.99 -2.90 9.03
N THR A 144 -6.32 -4.14 8.68
CA THR A 144 -7.22 -4.46 7.57
C THR A 144 -8.64 -3.99 7.84
N HIS A 145 -9.06 -3.83 9.10
CA HIS A 145 -10.35 -3.20 9.40
C HIS A 145 -10.52 -1.78 8.84
N ILE A 146 -9.43 -1.09 8.47
CA ILE A 146 -9.46 0.24 7.86
C ILE A 146 -9.67 0.16 6.34
N TYR A 147 -9.33 -0.97 5.71
CA TYR A 147 -9.44 -1.15 4.28
C TYR A 147 -10.89 -1.42 3.84
N GLN A 148 -11.24 -0.85 2.68
CA GLN A 148 -12.54 -1.00 2.06
C GLN A 148 -12.42 -1.94 0.86
N GLY A 149 -13.39 -2.85 0.70
CA GLY A 149 -13.46 -3.76 -0.45
C GLY A 149 -14.00 -3.11 -1.72
N THR A 150 -14.30 -1.81 -1.70
CA THR A 150 -14.84 -1.05 -2.84
C THR A 150 -13.73 -0.38 -3.61
N LEU A 151 -13.68 -0.59 -4.93
CA LEU A 151 -12.74 0.07 -5.82
C LEU A 151 -13.27 1.47 -6.19
N ALA A 152 -13.10 2.44 -5.29
CA ALA A 152 -13.38 3.83 -5.59
C ALA A 152 -12.14 4.47 -6.23
N VAL A 153 -12.10 4.54 -7.56
CA VAL A 153 -11.06 5.26 -8.30
C VAL A 153 -11.59 6.64 -8.66
N SER A 154 -11.03 7.68 -8.02
CA SER A 154 -11.42 9.06 -8.31
C SER A 154 -11.24 9.38 -9.80
N GLY A 155 -12.29 9.89 -10.45
CA GLY A 155 -12.28 10.25 -11.87
C GLY A 155 -12.59 9.11 -12.85
N MET A 156 -12.89 7.89 -12.39
CA MET A 156 -13.25 6.76 -13.26
C MET A 156 -14.69 6.30 -12.99
N ASN A 157 -15.59 6.49 -13.95
CA ASN A 157 -16.95 5.95 -13.94
C ASN A 157 -17.03 4.73 -14.87
N ASN A 158 -16.66 3.55 -14.37
CA ASN A 158 -16.77 2.30 -15.12
C ASN A 158 -17.87 1.40 -14.50
N PRO A 159 -18.98 1.13 -15.25
CA PRO A 159 -20.06 0.28 -14.78
C PRO A 159 -19.62 -1.13 -14.34
N LEU A 160 -18.63 -1.73 -15.02
CA LEU A 160 -18.10 -3.05 -14.64
C LEU A 160 -17.38 -3.00 -13.29
N LEU A 161 -16.59 -1.95 -13.03
CA LEU A 161 -15.94 -1.75 -11.73
C LEU A 161 -16.98 -1.55 -10.62
N LYS A 162 -18.02 -0.76 -10.90
CA LYS A 162 -19.03 -0.39 -9.91
C LYS A 162 -20.01 -1.52 -9.59
N HIS A 163 -20.51 -2.21 -10.61
CA HIS A 163 -21.63 -3.14 -10.48
C HIS A 163 -21.23 -4.62 -10.43
N VAL A 164 -20.02 -4.96 -10.86
CA VAL A 164 -19.57 -6.38 -10.89
C VAL A 164 -18.37 -6.58 -9.96
N LEU A 165 -17.26 -5.91 -10.24
CA LEU A 165 -16.01 -6.15 -9.51
C LEU A 165 -16.07 -5.67 -8.06
N SER A 166 -16.62 -4.48 -7.79
CA SER A 166 -16.73 -3.96 -6.43
C SER A 166 -17.61 -4.82 -5.52
N PRO A 167 -18.80 -5.29 -5.92
CA PRO A 167 -19.58 -6.22 -5.11
C PRO A 167 -18.87 -7.55 -4.83
N ILE A 168 -18.25 -8.16 -5.85
CA ILE A 168 -17.52 -9.43 -5.70
C ILE A 168 -16.36 -9.26 -4.71
N LEU A 169 -15.54 -8.22 -4.90
CA LEU A 169 -14.42 -7.93 -4.00
C LEU A 169 -14.89 -7.58 -2.58
N ASN A 170 -16.03 -6.91 -2.43
CA ASN A 170 -16.59 -6.60 -1.13
C ASN A 170 -17.09 -7.86 -0.39
N ILE A 171 -17.75 -8.78 -1.10
CA ILE A 171 -18.17 -10.07 -0.52
C ILE A 171 -16.93 -10.88 -0.11
N TYR A 172 -15.97 -11.02 -1.01
CA TYR A 172 -14.70 -11.68 -0.74
C TYR A 172 -13.97 -11.06 0.46
N TRP A 173 -13.91 -9.72 0.52
CA TRP A 173 -13.31 -8.98 1.63
C TRP A 173 -13.99 -9.28 2.97
N LYS A 174 -15.33 -9.31 3.00
CA LYS A 174 -16.10 -9.65 4.21
C LYS A 174 -15.76 -11.05 4.72
N VAL A 175 -15.56 -12.02 3.82
CA VAL A 175 -15.18 -13.39 4.20
C VAL A 175 -13.77 -13.42 4.78
N ILE A 176 -12.78 -12.93 4.03
CA ILE A 176 -11.38 -13.06 4.45
C ILE A 176 -11.03 -12.20 5.66
N ARG A 177 -11.71 -11.06 5.85
CA ARG A 177 -11.46 -10.17 7.01
C ARG A 177 -11.72 -10.85 8.34
N ASN A 178 -12.65 -11.81 8.39
CA ASN A 178 -12.90 -12.60 9.59
C ASN A 178 -11.86 -13.72 9.79
N LEU A 179 -11.11 -14.07 8.74
CA LEU A 179 -10.09 -15.10 8.76
C LEU A 179 -8.68 -14.55 9.04
N ILE A 180 -8.45 -13.25 8.85
CA ILE A 180 -7.20 -12.54 9.17
C ILE A 180 -7.04 -12.50 10.69
#